data_AF-Q7RGM9-F1
#
_entry.id   AF-Q7RGM9-F1
#
_cell.length_a   1.000
_cell.length_b   1.000
_cell.length_c   1.000
_cell.angle_alpha   90.00
_cell.angle_beta   90.00
_cell.angle_gamma   90.00
#
_symmetry.space_group_name_H-M   'P 1'
#
loop_
_entity.id
_entity.type
_entity.pdbx_description
1 polymer ?
#
loop_
_entity_poly.entity_id
_entity_poly.type
_entity_poly.pdbx_seq_one_letter_code
_entity_poly.pdbx_strand_id
1 'polypeptide(L)'
;MNKFYIQIVFFLLIIFLCVNNKTHETELDLEKYTIPQLKTDTKPKSKKYAKPKSTKRYLTSEEIYEKNKHLLRNDPKETIQAYIYMNKALNHLEYHATSKDGYKLYDFYYDYNIYFYKKKHQGHTVVKKVEYTVGNPNKVSINEQHQKL
;
A
#
# COMPACT_ATOMS: atom_id res chain seq x y z
N MET A 1 -11.38 16.74 8.55
CA MET A 1 -10.33 15.90 7.92
C MET A 1 -8.96 16.44 8.30
N ASN A 2 -8.08 15.60 8.84
CA ASN A 2 -6.74 16.02 9.27
C ASN A 2 -5.85 16.27 8.04
N LYS A 3 -5.14 17.39 7.98
CA LYS A 3 -4.27 17.77 6.84
C LYS A 3 -3.22 16.70 6.55
N PHE A 4 -2.73 16.03 7.58
CA PHE A 4 -1.78 14.91 7.48
C PHE A 4 -2.38 13.68 6.78
N TYR A 5 -3.66 13.41 6.96
CA TYR A 5 -4.33 12.26 6.35
C TYR A 5 -4.37 12.38 4.82
N ILE A 6 -4.71 13.57 4.33
CA ILE A 6 -4.77 13.85 2.89
C ILE A 6 -3.38 13.65 2.27
N GLN A 7 -2.33 14.13 2.93
CA GLN A 7 -0.94 13.99 2.46
C GLN A 7 -0.48 12.52 2.39
N ILE A 8 -0.84 11.70 3.38
CA ILE A 8 -0.52 10.27 3.40
C ILE A 8 -1.23 9.52 2.27
N VAL A 9 -2.50 9.83 2.01
CA VAL A 9 -3.28 9.20 0.93
C VAL A 9 -2.69 9.50 -0.45
N PHE A 10 -2.29 10.75 -0.71
CA PHE A 10 -1.61 11.12 -1.96
C PHE A 10 -0.26 10.42 -2.12
N PHE A 11 0.51 10.27 -1.04
CA PHE A 11 1.78 9.58 -1.08
C PHE A 11 1.63 8.08 -1.46
N LEU A 12 0.61 7.41 -0.90
CA LEU A 12 0.31 6.01 -1.22
C LEU A 12 -0.17 5.84 -2.67
N LEU A 13 -0.97 6.78 -3.20
CA LEU A 13 -1.41 6.76 -4.59
C LEU A 13 -0.25 6.86 -5.59
N ILE A 14 0.75 7.70 -5.29
CA ILE A 14 1.96 7.83 -6.12
C ILE A 14 2.76 6.52 -6.14
N ILE A 15 2.91 5.84 -4.99
CA ILE A 15 3.62 4.56 -4.91
C ILE A 15 2.90 3.50 -5.77
N PHE A 16 1.57 3.41 -5.69
CA PHE A 16 0.80 2.46 -6.51
C PHE A 16 0.94 2.74 -8.01
N LEU A 17 0.93 4.00 -8.42
CA LEU A 17 1.15 4.40 -9.81
C LEU A 17 2.57 4.03 -10.30
N CYS A 18 3.59 4.18 -9.44
CA CYS A 18 4.99 3.83 -9.73
C CYS A 18 5.29 2.33 -9.73
N VAL A 19 4.51 1.50 -9.04
CA VAL A 19 4.69 0.03 -9.05
C VAL A 19 3.92 -0.60 -10.21
N ASN A 20 2.76 -0.03 -10.58
CA ASN A 20 1.90 -0.55 -11.66
C ASN A 20 2.39 -0.22 -13.07
N ASN A 21 3.34 0.71 -13.25
CA ASN A 21 3.93 1.00 -14.57
C ASN A 21 5.11 0.09 -14.94
N LYS A 22 5.42 -0.93 -14.13
CA LYS A 22 6.62 -1.78 -14.29
C LYS A 22 6.38 -3.14 -14.94
N THR A 23 5.27 -3.34 -15.65
CA THR A 23 4.89 -4.64 -16.23
C THR A 23 4.81 -4.70 -17.76
N HIS A 24 5.38 -3.74 -18.49
CA HIS A 24 5.49 -3.89 -19.95
C HIS A 24 6.95 -3.73 -20.44
N GLU A 25 7.41 -4.84 -21.03
CA GLU A 25 8.55 -5.03 -21.94
C GLU A 25 9.97 -5.01 -21.35
N THR A 26 10.48 -6.20 -21.02
CA THR A 26 11.77 -6.69 -21.54
C THR A 26 11.75 -8.21 -21.48
N GLU A 27 11.45 -8.86 -22.61
CA GLU A 27 12.00 -10.19 -22.93
C GLU A 27 13.53 -10.07 -22.90
N LEU A 28 14.23 -10.80 -22.03
CA LEU A 28 15.58 -11.29 -22.30
C LEU A 28 15.85 -12.53 -21.43
N ASP A 29 15.92 -13.66 -22.13
CA ASP A 29 16.43 -14.99 -21.81
C ASP A 29 16.69 -15.38 -20.34
N LEU A 30 15.83 -16.29 -19.89
CA LEU A 30 16.09 -17.24 -18.82
C LEU A 30 17.05 -18.33 -19.36
N GLU A 31 18.36 -18.18 -19.22
CA GLU A 31 19.27 -19.32 -19.29
C GLU A 31 20.13 -19.46 -18.01
N LYS A 32 19.95 -20.61 -17.36
CA LYS A 32 20.79 -21.23 -16.31
C LYS A 32 20.88 -20.56 -14.94
N TYR A 33 19.87 -20.81 -14.11
CA TYR A 33 20.12 -21.06 -12.68
C TYR A 33 20.72 -22.47 -12.52
N THR A 34 22.04 -22.56 -12.40
CA THR A 34 22.69 -23.73 -11.78
C THR A 34 23.02 -23.35 -10.34
N ILE A 35 22.38 -24.02 -9.39
CA ILE A 35 22.65 -23.91 -7.95
C ILE A 35 24.05 -24.45 -7.64
N PRO A 36 25.00 -23.69 -7.07
CA PRO A 36 26.19 -24.28 -6.49
C PRO A 36 25.98 -24.48 -4.98
N GLN A 37 26.15 -25.74 -4.60
CA GLN A 37 26.09 -26.26 -3.25
C GLN A 37 27.08 -25.56 -2.29
N LEU A 38 26.62 -25.43 -1.06
CA LEU A 38 27.38 -25.09 0.15
C LEU A 38 28.57 -26.05 0.33
N LYS A 39 29.81 -25.53 0.28
CA LYS A 39 30.99 -26.19 0.85
C LYS A 39 31.90 -25.18 1.57
N THR A 40 32.27 -25.62 2.77
CA THR A 40 33.07 -25.12 3.88
C THR A 40 34.38 -24.37 3.58
N ASP A 41 34.63 -23.35 4.41
CA ASP A 41 35.89 -22.91 5.01
C ASP A 41 37.15 -22.77 4.14
N THR A 42 37.47 -21.52 3.77
CA THR A 42 38.86 -21.02 3.68
C THR A 42 38.88 -19.48 3.73
N LYS A 43 39.76 -18.92 4.57
CA LYS A 43 40.05 -17.49 4.86
C LYS A 43 39.76 -16.48 3.72
N PRO A 44 39.15 -15.32 3.98
CA PRO A 44 38.94 -14.31 2.95
C PRO A 44 40.23 -13.54 2.65
N LYS A 45 40.82 -13.79 1.48
CA LYS A 45 41.75 -12.83 0.85
C LYS A 45 40.93 -11.62 0.40
N SER A 46 41.37 -10.42 0.78
CA SER A 46 40.70 -9.15 0.47
C SER A 46 40.64 -8.89 -1.04
N LYS A 47 39.55 -9.33 -1.69
CA LYS A 47 39.19 -8.87 -3.02
C LYS A 47 38.51 -7.51 -2.88
N LYS A 48 39.16 -6.49 -3.39
CA LYS A 48 38.65 -5.11 -3.51
C LYS A 48 37.34 -5.17 -4.34
N TYR A 49 36.19 -5.08 -3.67
CA TYR A 49 34.90 -5.04 -4.35
C TYR A 49 34.81 -3.76 -5.19
N ALA A 50 34.98 -3.88 -6.51
CA ALA A 50 34.58 -2.82 -7.41
C ALA A 50 33.05 -2.70 -7.33
N LYS A 51 32.56 -1.57 -6.81
CA LYS A 51 31.13 -1.27 -6.75
C LYS A 51 30.53 -1.43 -8.16
N PRO A 52 29.45 -2.22 -8.34
CA PRO A 52 28.73 -2.21 -9.60
C PRO A 52 28.15 -0.79 -9.79
N LYS A 53 28.59 -0.10 -10.85
CA LYS A 53 27.97 1.14 -11.29
C LYS A 53 26.58 0.79 -11.82
N SER A 54 25.56 0.92 -10.99
CA SER A 54 24.17 0.92 -11.46
C SER A 54 23.91 2.23 -12.21
N THR A 55 24.12 2.22 -13.53
CA THR A 55 23.93 3.41 -14.39
C THR A 55 22.49 3.57 -14.90
N LYS A 56 21.48 2.96 -14.26
CA LYS A 56 20.07 3.34 -14.51
C LYS A 56 19.72 4.50 -13.58
N ARG A 57 19.88 5.73 -14.08
CA ARG A 57 19.38 6.95 -13.42
C ARG A 57 17.85 6.90 -13.46
N TYR A 58 17.22 6.73 -12.30
CA TYR A 58 15.77 6.94 -12.17
C TYR A 58 15.48 8.43 -12.30
N LEU A 59 14.43 8.78 -13.04
CA LEU A 59 13.97 10.16 -13.13
C LEU A 59 13.48 10.61 -11.75
N THR A 60 13.81 11.83 -11.39
CA THR A 60 13.23 12.44 -10.18
C THR A 60 11.75 12.73 -10.40
N SER A 61 10.96 12.86 -9.32
CA SER A 61 9.55 13.24 -9.42
C SER A 61 9.33 14.54 -10.20
N GLU A 62 10.29 15.45 -10.10
CA GLU A 62 10.28 16.76 -10.78
C GLU A 62 10.54 16.62 -12.28
N GLU A 63 11.50 15.78 -12.68
CA GLU A 63 11.75 15.44 -14.08
C GLU A 63 10.53 14.71 -14.71
N ILE A 64 9.87 13.83 -13.94
CA ILE A 64 8.64 13.15 -14.38
C ILE A 64 7.50 14.16 -14.53
N TYR A 65 7.34 15.09 -13.59
CA TYR A 65 6.30 16.12 -13.65
C TYR A 65 6.46 17.02 -14.88
N GLU A 66 7.65 17.59 -15.10
CA GLU A 66 7.88 18.47 -16.24
C GLU A 66 7.73 17.73 -17.57
N LYS A 67 8.16 16.46 -17.66
CA LYS A 67 7.95 15.63 -18.87
C LYS A 67 6.47 15.39 -19.16
N ASN A 68 5.64 15.21 -18.14
CA ASN A 68 4.22 14.86 -18.28
C ASN A 68 3.26 16.05 -18.14
N LYS A 69 3.76 17.26 -17.97
CA LYS A 69 2.96 18.48 -17.76
C LYS A 69 1.92 18.72 -18.85
N HIS A 70 2.21 18.32 -20.08
CA HIS A 70 1.29 18.42 -21.23
C HIS A 70 0.05 17.51 -21.10
N LEU A 71 0.11 16.46 -20.27
CA LEU A 71 -1.02 15.58 -19.96
C LEU A 71 -1.94 16.17 -18.88
N LEU A 72 -1.50 17.24 -18.19
CA LEU A 72 -2.31 17.92 -17.18
C LEU A 72 -3.40 18.71 -17.89
N ARG A 73 -4.60 18.15 -17.90
CA ARG A 73 -5.81 18.86 -18.33
C ARG A 73 -6.29 19.74 -17.18
N ASN A 74 -6.16 21.05 -17.33
CA ASN A 74 -6.71 22.04 -16.40
C ASN A 74 -8.12 22.47 -16.82
N ASP A 75 -9.05 21.51 -16.93
CA ASP A 75 -10.46 21.81 -17.17
C ASP A 75 -11.19 21.95 -15.81
N PRO A 76 -11.67 23.16 -15.44
CA PRO A 76 -12.40 23.36 -14.20
C PRO A 76 -13.65 22.48 -14.10
N LYS A 77 -14.30 22.20 -15.24
CA LYS A 77 -15.50 21.35 -15.28
C LYS A 77 -15.16 19.90 -14.92
N GLU A 78 -14.06 19.37 -15.45
CA GLU A 78 -13.57 18.05 -15.11
C GLU A 78 -13.20 17.95 -13.62
N THR A 79 -12.56 18.98 -13.09
CA THR A 79 -12.18 19.05 -11.66
C THR A 79 -13.42 19.00 -10.76
N ILE A 80 -14.46 19.79 -11.08
CA ILE A 80 -15.72 19.79 -10.34
C ILE A 80 -16.41 18.42 -10.41
N GLN A 81 -16.42 17.79 -11.59
CA GLN A 81 -17.00 16.45 -11.74
C GLN A 81 -16.23 15.40 -10.93
N ALA A 82 -14.90 15.40 -11.00
CA ALA A 82 -14.04 14.52 -10.22
C ALA A 82 -14.32 14.68 -8.72
N TYR A 83 -14.43 15.92 -8.23
CA TYR A 83 -14.80 16.21 -6.84
C TYR A 83 -16.16 15.61 -6.45
N ILE A 84 -17.19 15.77 -7.30
CA ILE A 84 -18.52 15.21 -7.05
C ILE A 84 -18.47 13.68 -6.99
N TYR A 85 -17.76 13.03 -7.91
CA TYR A 85 -17.62 11.57 -7.92
C TYR A 85 -16.85 11.03 -6.71
N MET A 86 -15.77 11.70 -6.32
CA MET A 86 -15.00 11.34 -5.12
C MET A 86 -15.85 11.45 -3.86
N ASN A 87 -16.66 12.51 -3.71
CA ASN A 87 -17.55 12.64 -2.56
C ASN A 87 -18.63 11.56 -2.52
N LYS A 88 -19.21 11.19 -3.69
CA LYS A 88 -20.14 10.06 -3.76
C LYS A 88 -19.47 8.76 -3.31
N ALA A 89 -18.26 8.50 -3.80
CA ALA A 89 -17.48 7.32 -3.40
C ALA A 89 -17.18 7.33 -1.89
N LEU A 90 -16.84 8.48 -1.31
CA LEU A 90 -16.58 8.64 0.12
C LEU A 90 -17.83 8.33 0.96
N ASN A 91 -18.99 8.85 0.56
CA ASN A 91 -20.27 8.57 1.24
C ASN A 91 -20.61 7.07 1.21
N HIS A 92 -20.38 6.40 0.08
CA HIS A 92 -20.56 4.96 -0.02
C HIS A 92 -19.58 4.20 0.88
N LEU A 93 -18.31 4.62 0.92
CA LEU A 93 -17.30 4.02 1.78
C LEU A 93 -17.69 4.17 3.26
N GLU A 94 -18.12 5.35 3.69
CA GLU A 94 -18.57 5.62 5.06
C GLU A 94 -19.77 4.75 5.43
N TYR A 95 -20.78 4.67 4.57
CA TYR A 95 -21.94 3.80 4.76
C TYR A 95 -21.51 2.33 4.91
N HIS A 96 -20.64 1.82 4.03
CA HIS A 96 -20.21 0.42 4.08
C HIS A 96 -19.25 0.11 5.24
N ALA A 97 -18.48 1.10 5.70
CA ALA A 97 -17.59 0.96 6.86
C ALA A 97 -18.39 0.88 8.18
N THR A 98 -19.42 1.70 8.32
CA THR A 98 -20.22 1.79 9.56
C THR A 98 -21.36 0.77 9.62
N SER A 99 -21.89 0.38 8.46
CA SER A 99 -23.00 -0.57 8.39
C SER A 99 -22.57 -1.99 8.78
N LYS A 100 -23.44 -2.65 9.55
CA LYS A 100 -23.41 -4.10 9.81
C LYS A 100 -24.45 -4.85 8.97
N ASP A 101 -25.34 -4.12 8.29
CA ASP A 101 -26.49 -4.68 7.61
C ASP A 101 -26.13 -5.51 6.37
N GLY A 102 -26.66 -6.72 6.30
CA GLY A 102 -26.46 -7.67 5.21
C GLY A 102 -25.05 -8.25 5.08
N TYR A 103 -24.09 -7.81 5.91
CA TYR A 103 -22.74 -8.38 5.95
C TYR A 103 -22.73 -9.69 6.72
N LYS A 104 -22.18 -10.73 6.10
CA LYS A 104 -21.98 -12.04 6.73
C LYS A 104 -20.49 -12.31 6.88
N LEU A 105 -20.09 -12.74 8.08
CA LEU A 105 -18.73 -13.24 8.33
C LEU A 105 -18.50 -14.46 7.44
N TYR A 106 -17.35 -14.53 6.78
CA TYR A 106 -17.01 -15.69 5.95
C TYR A 106 -15.61 -16.24 6.22
N ASP A 107 -14.74 -15.45 6.85
CA ASP A 107 -13.37 -15.87 7.18
C ASP A 107 -12.82 -15.01 8.33
N PHE A 108 -11.82 -15.51 9.04
CA PHE A 108 -11.11 -14.78 10.09
C PHE A 108 -9.68 -15.30 10.25
N TYR A 109 -8.78 -14.44 10.74
CA TYR A 109 -7.41 -14.79 11.07
C TYR A 109 -7.14 -14.47 12.54
N TYR A 110 -7.11 -15.50 13.39
CA TYR A 110 -7.05 -15.35 14.85
C TYR A 110 -5.80 -14.61 15.32
N ASP A 111 -4.63 -14.96 14.80
CA ASP A 111 -3.34 -14.41 15.27
C ASP A 111 -3.25 -12.88 15.12
N TYR A 112 -4.01 -12.32 14.18
CA TYR A 112 -4.01 -10.89 13.88
C TYR A 112 -5.34 -10.19 14.22
N ASN A 113 -6.30 -10.91 14.80
CA ASN A 113 -7.65 -10.41 15.07
C ASN A 113 -8.30 -9.74 13.83
N ILE A 114 -8.16 -10.38 12.66
CA ILE A 114 -8.70 -9.89 11.39
C ILE A 114 -9.98 -10.68 11.06
N TYR A 115 -11.07 -9.98 10.77
CA TYR A 115 -12.37 -10.54 10.41
C TYR A 115 -12.75 -10.11 9.00
N PHE A 116 -13.18 -11.08 8.19
CA PHE A 116 -13.60 -10.85 6.80
C PHE A 116 -15.10 -11.07 6.64
N TYR A 117 -15.77 -10.03 6.16
CA TYR A 117 -17.20 -10.03 5.89
C TYR A 117 -17.47 -9.81 4.41
N LYS A 118 -18.61 -10.33 3.94
CA LYS A 118 -19.09 -10.07 2.58
C LYS A 118 -20.60 -9.84 2.58
N LYS A 119 -21.07 -9.00 1.65
CA LYS A 119 -22.49 -8.86 1.31
C LYS A 119 -22.68 -8.81 -0.20
N LYS A 120 -23.87 -9.20 -0.66
CA LYS A 120 -24.33 -8.87 -2.00
C LYS A 120 -25.04 -7.52 -1.94
N HIS A 121 -24.52 -6.53 -2.65
CA HIS A 121 -25.15 -5.25 -2.87
C HIS A 121 -25.87 -5.28 -4.23
N GLN A 122 -27.16 -4.93 -4.22
CA GLN A 122 -28.02 -4.90 -5.43
C GLN A 122 -28.03 -6.22 -6.23
N GLY A 123 -27.79 -7.36 -5.59
CA GLY A 123 -27.83 -8.70 -6.20
C GLY A 123 -26.63 -9.08 -7.06
N HIS A 124 -25.89 -8.12 -7.61
CA HIS A 124 -24.81 -8.35 -8.59
C HIS A 124 -23.41 -7.93 -8.12
N THR A 125 -23.30 -7.08 -7.09
CA THR A 125 -22.01 -6.62 -6.58
C THR A 125 -21.69 -7.30 -5.25
N VAL A 126 -20.52 -7.92 -5.12
CA VAL A 126 -20.05 -8.45 -3.83
C VAL A 126 -19.15 -7.43 -3.17
N VAL A 127 -19.58 -6.91 -2.01
CA VAL A 127 -18.78 -5.99 -1.20
C VAL A 127 -18.09 -6.78 -0.09
N LYS A 128 -16.76 -6.69 -0.01
CA LYS A 128 -15.96 -7.25 1.07
C LYS A 128 -15.64 -6.16 2.09
N LYS A 129 -15.65 -6.53 3.36
CA LYS A 129 -15.28 -5.67 4.49
C LYS A 129 -14.28 -6.42 5.35
N VAL A 130 -13.20 -5.74 5.73
CA VAL A 130 -12.17 -6.29 6.60
C VAL A 130 -12.13 -5.44 7.86
N GLU A 131 -12.28 -6.07 9.01
CA GLU A 131 -12.17 -5.42 10.31
C GLU A 131 -10.97 -6.01 11.03
N TYR A 132 -10.09 -5.17 11.58
CA TYR A 132 -8.95 -5.63 12.35
C TYR A 132 -8.70 -4.69 13.53
N THR A 133 -8.22 -5.26 14.63
CA THR A 133 -7.86 -4.48 15.82
C THR A 133 -6.36 -4.25 15.84
N VAL A 134 -5.94 -3.00 15.93
CA VAL A 134 -4.53 -2.65 16.18
C VAL A 134 -4.35 -2.49 17.69
N GLY A 135 -3.64 -3.43 18.31
CA GLY A 135 -3.22 -3.29 19.69
C GLY A 135 -2.32 -2.06 19.83
N ASN A 136 -2.56 -1.22 20.85
CA ASN A 136 -1.64 -0.15 21.20
C ASN A 136 -0.56 -0.72 22.14
N PRO A 137 0.68 -0.94 21.69
CA PRO A 137 1.74 -1.48 22.55
C PRO A 137 2.16 -0.53 23.68
N ASN A 138 1.77 0.75 23.65
CA ASN A 138 2.23 1.77 24.60
C ASN A 138 1.25 2.06 25.75
N LYS A 139 0.24 1.22 26.00
CA LYS A 139 -0.55 1.32 27.24
C LYS A 139 0.19 0.63 28.39
N VAL A 140 1.26 1.27 28.88
CA VAL A 140 1.74 0.99 30.24
C VAL A 140 0.67 1.54 31.19
N SER A 141 0.03 0.64 31.95
CA SER A 141 -0.84 1.00 33.06
C SER A 141 -0.03 1.81 34.07
N ILE A 142 -0.32 3.10 34.22
CA ILE A 142 0.33 4.00 35.19
C ILE A 142 -0.20 3.75 36.62
N ASN A 143 -0.86 2.61 36.87
CA ASN A 143 -1.60 2.37 38.12
C ASN A 143 -0.95 1.36 39.07
N GLU A 144 0.29 0.91 38.84
CA GLU A 144 0.95 -0.06 39.74
C GLU A 144 2.13 0.49 40.59
N GLN A 145 2.38 1.81 40.63
CA GLN A 145 3.45 2.37 41.46
C GLN A 145 3.02 2.99 42.81
N HIS A 146 1.76 2.88 43.23
CA HIS A 146 1.32 3.38 44.54
C HIS A 146 0.57 2.34 45.38
N GLN A 147 1.17 1.17 45.58
CA GLN A 147 0.72 0.25 46.63
C GLN A 147 1.87 -0.56 47.25
N LYS A 148 2.86 0.13 47.80
CA LYS A 148 3.70 -0.37 48.91
C LYS A 148 3.98 0.79 49.85
N LEU A 149 3.08 0.97 50.81
CA LEU A 149 3.41 1.46 52.15
C LEU A 149 3.96 0.27 52.95
#